data_AF-A0A2V9S3L3-F1
#
_entry.id   AF-A0A2V9S3L3-F1
#
_cell.length_a   1.000
_cell.length_b   1.000
_cell.length_c   1.000
_cell.angle_alpha   90.00
_cell.angle_beta   90.00
_cell.angle_gamma   90.00
#
_symmetry.space_group_name_H-M   'P 1'
#
loop_
_entity.id
_entity.type
_entity.pdbx_description
1 polymer ?
#
loop_
_entity_poly.entity_id
_entity_poly.type
_entity_poly.pdbx_seq_one_letter_code
_entity_poly.pdbx_strand_id
1 'polypeptide(L)'
;MAQLFAGTSGWAYPSWKPEFYPEKLPQKNFLQYYATQLNAVEVNFTFRQLVKETTAQKWIAETPAGFRFSVKAHQVITHIKRLKKTEDFIPRFLSTIEPLAQAGKLGPVLFQLPPNLKADAQLLEDFLAALPRGVASAFEFRHTSWFTEEIFN
;
A
#
# COMPACT_ATOMS: atom_id res chain seq x y z
N MET A 1 -7.76 24.05 3.14
CA MET A 1 -7.37 23.20 4.30
C MET A 1 -6.76 21.92 3.76
N ALA A 2 -5.73 21.39 4.40
CA ALA A 2 -5.16 20.10 4.01
C ALA A 2 -6.14 18.95 4.33
N GLN A 3 -6.25 17.96 3.46
CA GLN A 3 -7.06 16.77 3.68
C GLN A 3 -6.23 15.70 4.40
N LEU A 4 -6.72 15.19 5.54
CA LEU A 4 -6.08 14.13 6.31
C LEU A 4 -6.75 12.78 6.03
N PHE A 5 -5.92 11.77 5.75
CA PHE A 5 -6.34 10.38 5.65
C PHE A 5 -5.81 9.60 6.85
N ALA A 6 -6.72 9.00 7.63
CA ALA A 6 -6.42 8.23 8.83
C ALA A 6 -7.00 6.83 8.70
N GLY A 7 -6.18 5.84 9.06
CA GLY A 7 -6.51 4.44 8.85
C GLY A 7 -5.57 3.51 9.60
N THR A 8 -5.85 2.21 9.49
CA THR A 8 -5.06 1.12 10.06
C THR A 8 -4.35 0.31 8.97
N SER A 9 -3.38 -0.50 9.40
CA SER A 9 -2.75 -1.53 8.59
C SER A 9 -3.64 -2.76 8.43
N GLY A 10 -4.70 -2.61 7.62
CA GLY A 10 -5.70 -3.64 7.36
C GLY A 10 -7.00 -3.44 8.16
N TRP A 11 -8.03 -4.23 7.83
CA TRP A 11 -9.38 -4.12 8.42
C TRP A 11 -10.00 -5.49 8.79
N ALA A 12 -9.39 -6.60 8.36
CA ALA A 12 -10.03 -7.92 8.47
C ALA A 12 -9.72 -8.61 9.81
N TYR A 13 -10.04 -7.97 10.93
CA TYR A 13 -9.67 -8.44 12.28
C TYR A 13 -10.91 -8.75 13.14
N PRO A 14 -11.29 -10.05 13.29
CA PRO A 14 -12.41 -10.44 14.15
C PRO A 14 -12.21 -10.08 15.62
N SER A 15 -10.95 -9.97 16.05
CA SER A 15 -10.56 -9.55 17.42
C SER A 15 -10.95 -8.12 17.75
N TRP A 16 -11.30 -7.29 16.77
CA TRP A 16 -11.79 -5.92 17.03
C TRP A 16 -13.27 -5.87 17.41
N LYS A 17 -13.94 -7.02 17.52
CA LYS A 17 -15.28 -7.11 18.09
C LYS A 17 -15.22 -7.19 19.62
N PRO A 18 -16.20 -6.58 20.33
CA PRO A 18 -17.26 -5.73 19.82
C PRO A 18 -16.86 -4.24 19.74
N GLU A 19 -15.65 -3.89 20.16
CA GLU A 19 -15.23 -2.49 20.42
C GLU A 19 -15.26 -1.61 19.17
N PHE A 20 -14.73 -2.11 18.04
CA PHE A 20 -14.77 -1.41 16.77
C PHE A 20 -15.86 -1.98 15.84
N TYR A 21 -15.97 -3.31 15.75
CA TYR A 21 -17.00 -3.96 14.93
C TYR A 21 -18.18 -4.42 15.79
N PRO A 22 -19.43 -4.24 15.36
CA PRO A 22 -20.58 -4.82 16.04
C PRO A 22 -20.43 -6.33 16.22
N GLU A 23 -20.81 -6.83 17.40
CA GLU A 23 -20.62 -8.22 17.81
C GLU A 23 -21.09 -9.23 16.74
N LYS A 24 -22.28 -8.98 16.17
CA LYS A 24 -22.92 -9.85 15.17
C LYS A 24 -22.58 -9.50 13.72
N LEU A 25 -21.67 -8.55 13.45
CA LEU A 25 -21.30 -8.16 12.09
C LEU A 25 -20.59 -9.31 11.36
N PRO A 26 -21.06 -9.80 10.20
CA PRO A 26 -20.34 -10.80 9.42
C PRO A 26 -18.99 -10.26 8.91
N GLN A 27 -17.94 -11.07 8.91
CA GLN A 27 -16.59 -10.65 8.47
C GLN A 27 -16.57 -10.09 7.05
N LYS A 28 -17.41 -10.63 6.15
CA LYS A 28 -17.54 -10.14 4.77
C LYS A 28 -17.97 -8.67 4.67
N ASN A 29 -18.56 -8.12 5.73
CA ASN A 29 -19.01 -6.72 5.79
C ASN A 29 -18.05 -5.82 6.57
N PHE A 30 -16.88 -6.33 7.02
CA PHE A 30 -15.94 -5.54 7.82
C PHE A 30 -15.41 -4.32 7.07
N LEU A 31 -15.10 -4.44 5.77
CA LEU A 31 -14.62 -3.30 4.98
C LEU A 31 -15.68 -2.21 4.89
N GLN A 32 -16.92 -2.61 4.56
CA GLN A 32 -18.05 -1.69 4.46
C GLN A 32 -18.27 -0.95 5.78
N TYR A 33 -18.24 -1.65 6.92
CA TYR A 33 -18.37 -1.02 8.23
C TYR A 33 -17.17 -0.12 8.54
N TYR A 34 -15.94 -0.62 8.35
CA TYR A 34 -14.71 0.12 8.59
C TYR A 34 -14.70 1.46 7.84
N ALA A 35 -15.15 1.47 6.59
CA ALA A 35 -15.20 2.65 5.74
C ALA A 35 -16.28 3.68 6.14
N THR A 36 -17.10 3.37 7.15
CA THR A 36 -17.99 4.36 7.81
C THR A 36 -17.30 5.07 8.98
N GLN A 37 -16.22 4.51 9.51
CA GLN A 37 -15.49 5.02 10.68
C GLN A 37 -14.21 5.75 10.28
N LEU A 38 -13.51 5.25 9.26
CA LEU A 38 -12.21 5.77 8.80
C LEU A 38 -12.24 5.99 7.28
N ASN A 39 -11.38 6.89 6.79
CA ASN A 39 -11.37 7.31 5.39
C ASN A 39 -10.20 6.73 4.58
N ALA A 40 -9.33 5.93 5.21
CA ALA A 40 -8.29 5.22 4.53
C ALA A 40 -7.94 3.89 5.19
N VAL A 41 -7.25 3.03 4.45
CA VAL A 41 -6.65 1.80 4.98
C VAL A 41 -5.39 1.44 4.20
N GLU A 42 -4.42 0.82 4.86
CA GLU A 42 -3.28 0.20 4.21
C GLU A 42 -3.56 -1.28 3.94
N VAL A 43 -3.41 -1.68 2.67
CA VAL A 43 -3.51 -3.06 2.20
C VAL A 43 -2.13 -3.71 2.28
N ASN A 44 -1.99 -4.70 3.18
CA ASN A 44 -0.69 -5.34 3.42
C ASN A 44 -0.51 -6.72 2.80
N PHE A 45 -1.59 -7.47 2.52
CA PHE A 45 -1.43 -8.82 1.98
C PHE A 45 -0.81 -8.82 0.57
N THR A 46 -0.86 -7.67 -0.12
CA THR A 46 -0.18 -7.43 -1.40
C THR A 46 1.33 -7.62 -1.32
N PHE A 47 1.89 -7.58 -0.09
CA PHE A 47 3.28 -7.94 0.16
C PHE A 47 3.62 -9.35 -0.34
N ARG A 48 2.68 -10.30 -0.31
CA ARG A 48 2.93 -11.70 -0.71
C ARG A 48 2.12 -12.16 -1.91
N GLN A 49 1.07 -11.44 -2.29
CA GLN A 49 0.13 -11.85 -3.32
C GLN A 49 -0.23 -10.66 -4.22
N LEU A 50 -0.50 -10.92 -5.49
CA LEU A 50 -1.07 -9.90 -6.37
C LEU A 50 -2.57 -9.77 -6.13
N VAL A 51 -3.11 -8.55 -6.25
CA VAL A 51 -4.54 -8.31 -6.11
C VAL A 51 -5.25 -8.91 -7.32
N LYS A 52 -6.33 -9.66 -7.09
CA LYS A 52 -7.21 -10.09 -8.17
C LYS A 52 -8.13 -8.92 -8.56
N GLU A 53 -8.40 -8.76 -9.84
CA GLU A 53 -9.29 -7.70 -10.33
C GLU A 53 -10.66 -7.73 -9.61
N THR A 54 -11.27 -8.91 -9.46
CA THR A 54 -12.54 -9.08 -8.74
C THR A 54 -12.47 -8.62 -7.28
N THR A 55 -11.31 -8.74 -6.64
CA THR A 55 -11.08 -8.25 -5.29
C THR A 55 -11.00 -6.72 -5.26
N ALA A 56 -10.27 -6.11 -6.19
CA ALA A 56 -10.20 -4.64 -6.30
C ALA A 56 -11.59 -4.04 -6.57
N GLN A 57 -12.35 -4.62 -7.51
CA GLN A 57 -13.71 -4.17 -7.81
C GLN A 57 -14.64 -4.26 -6.60
N LYS A 58 -14.53 -5.34 -5.82
CA LYS A 58 -15.29 -5.48 -4.58
C LYS A 58 -14.96 -4.37 -3.58
N TRP A 59 -13.68 -4.07 -3.35
CA TRP A 59 -13.29 -2.98 -2.44
C TRP A 59 -13.77 -1.60 -2.91
N ILE A 60 -13.74 -1.35 -4.22
CA ILE A 60 -14.25 -0.12 -4.82
C ILE A 60 -15.75 0.01 -4.51
N ALA A 61 -16.52 -1.07 -4.66
CA ALA A 61 -17.96 -1.06 -4.40
C ALA A 61 -18.31 -0.94 -2.90
N GLU A 62 -17.49 -1.51 -2.01
CA GLU A 62 -17.76 -1.55 -0.56
C GLU A 62 -17.37 -0.28 0.20
N THR A 63 -16.71 0.69 -0.44
CA THR A 63 -16.20 1.90 0.20
C THR A 63 -16.81 3.18 -0.41
N PRO A 64 -16.97 4.28 0.35
CA PRO A 64 -17.53 5.51 -0.19
C PRO A 64 -16.58 6.20 -1.18
N ALA A 65 -17.10 7.17 -1.92
CA ALA A 65 -16.29 8.07 -2.72
C ALA A 65 -15.29 8.83 -1.81
N GLY A 66 -14.04 8.97 -2.26
CA GLY A 66 -12.99 9.63 -1.49
C GLY A 66 -12.24 8.74 -0.48
N PHE A 67 -12.70 7.50 -0.23
CA PHE A 67 -11.93 6.54 0.57
C PHE A 67 -10.62 6.15 -0.14
N ARG A 68 -9.52 6.04 0.61
CA ARG A 68 -8.19 5.75 0.05
C ARG A 68 -7.62 4.42 0.51
N PHE A 69 -7.08 3.65 -0.44
CA PHE A 69 -6.27 2.48 -0.17
C PHE A 69 -4.79 2.81 -0.39
N SER A 70 -4.00 2.84 0.68
CA SER A 70 -2.55 2.69 0.55
C SER A 70 -2.25 1.22 0.28
N VAL A 71 -1.29 0.91 -0.61
CA VAL A 71 -0.98 -0.49 -0.94
C VAL A 71 0.50 -0.76 -0.69
N LYS A 72 0.80 -1.80 0.09
CA LYS A 72 2.18 -2.23 0.29
C LYS A 72 2.72 -2.90 -0.98
N ALA A 73 3.88 -2.44 -1.43
CA ALA A 73 4.59 -3.03 -2.56
C ALA A 73 4.89 -4.52 -2.30
N HIS A 74 4.81 -5.32 -3.35
CA HIS A 74 5.08 -6.75 -3.27
C HIS A 74 6.53 -7.03 -2.83
N GLN A 75 6.74 -8.05 -1.98
CA GLN A 75 8.06 -8.41 -1.43
C GLN A 75 9.11 -8.72 -2.50
N VAL A 76 8.66 -9.12 -3.70
CA VAL A 76 9.56 -9.32 -4.84
C VAL A 76 10.37 -8.06 -5.12
N ILE A 77 9.74 -6.90 -5.02
CA ILE A 77 10.38 -5.60 -5.28
C ILE A 77 11.35 -5.25 -4.15
N THR A 78 10.87 -5.23 -2.91
CA THR A 78 11.62 -4.64 -1.77
C THR A 78 12.53 -5.62 -1.05
N HIS A 79 12.18 -6.92 -0.96
CA HIS A 79 12.90 -7.90 -0.14
C HIS A 79 13.70 -8.92 -0.96
N ILE A 80 13.16 -9.37 -2.09
CA ILE A 80 13.81 -10.40 -2.93
C ILE A 80 14.77 -9.74 -3.91
N LYS A 81 14.26 -8.86 -4.78
CA LYS A 81 15.07 -8.12 -5.75
C LYS A 81 15.79 -6.94 -5.12
N ARG A 82 15.32 -6.47 -3.97
CA ARG A 82 15.94 -5.35 -3.21
C ARG A 82 16.16 -4.13 -4.11
N LEU A 83 15.10 -3.75 -4.83
CA LEU A 83 15.05 -2.64 -5.79
C LEU A 83 15.85 -2.85 -7.10
N LYS A 84 16.49 -4.01 -7.31
CA LYS A 84 17.30 -4.29 -8.50
C LYS A 84 16.53 -5.06 -9.56
N LYS A 85 16.67 -4.68 -10.83
CA LYS A 85 16.10 -5.44 -11.97
C LYS A 85 14.59 -5.68 -11.81
N THR A 86 13.85 -4.64 -11.42
CA THR A 86 12.42 -4.72 -11.11
C THR A 86 11.50 -4.31 -12.26
N GLU A 87 12.08 -3.99 -13.42
CA GLU A 87 11.43 -3.40 -14.60
C GLU A 87 10.31 -4.31 -15.13
N ASP A 88 10.48 -5.63 -15.07
CA ASP A 88 9.46 -6.59 -15.50
C ASP A 88 8.32 -6.78 -14.49
N PHE A 89 8.61 -6.55 -13.20
CA PHE A 89 7.67 -6.88 -12.12
C PHE A 89 6.83 -5.67 -11.69
N ILE A 90 7.38 -4.46 -11.75
CA ILE A 90 6.65 -3.23 -11.42
C ILE A 90 5.38 -3.09 -12.25
N PRO A 91 5.40 -3.17 -13.59
CA PRO A 91 4.19 -3.02 -14.40
C PRO A 91 3.14 -4.08 -14.08
N ARG A 92 3.58 -5.34 -13.86
CA ARG A 92 2.71 -6.45 -13.47
C ARG A 92 2.06 -6.24 -12.11
N PHE A 93 2.78 -5.67 -11.14
CA PHE A 93 2.21 -5.34 -9.85
C PHE A 93 1.23 -4.17 -9.96
N LEU A 94 1.64 -3.09 -10.64
CA LEU A 94 0.83 -1.89 -10.77
C LEU A 94 -0.49 -2.15 -11.52
N SER A 95 -0.49 -2.99 -12.56
CA SER A 95 -1.73 -3.35 -13.27
C SER A 95 -2.77 -4.02 -12.37
N THR A 96 -2.34 -4.71 -11.30
CA THR A 96 -3.26 -5.37 -10.35
C THR A 96 -3.98 -4.38 -9.43
N ILE A 97 -3.43 -3.18 -9.26
CA ILE A 97 -4.00 -2.12 -8.42
C ILE A 97 -4.50 -0.92 -9.25
N GLU A 98 -4.32 -0.97 -10.57
CA GLU A 98 -4.83 0.03 -11.52
C GLU A 98 -6.34 0.29 -11.38
N PRO A 99 -7.22 -0.71 -11.14
CA PRO A 99 -8.63 -0.43 -10.91
C PRO A 99 -8.89 0.54 -9.75
N LEU A 100 -8.06 0.50 -8.69
CA LEU A 100 -8.16 1.45 -7.58
C LEU A 100 -7.74 2.86 -8.02
N ALA A 101 -6.74 2.96 -8.88
CA ALA A 101 -6.28 4.24 -9.43
C ALA A 101 -7.36 4.87 -10.32
N GLN A 102 -7.92 4.07 -11.24
CA GLN A 102 -9.00 4.50 -12.14
C GLN A 102 -10.26 4.92 -11.38
N ALA A 103 -10.60 4.24 -10.29
CA ALA A 103 -11.69 4.62 -9.40
C ALA A 103 -11.39 5.84 -8.52
N GLY A 104 -10.18 6.42 -8.62
CA GLY A 104 -9.75 7.54 -7.78
C GLY A 104 -9.70 7.16 -6.30
N LYS A 105 -9.33 5.92 -5.97
CA LYS A 105 -9.23 5.38 -4.61
C LYS A 105 -7.84 4.86 -4.23
N LEU A 106 -6.90 4.80 -5.18
CA LEU A 106 -5.50 4.51 -4.86
C LEU A 106 -4.88 5.69 -4.11
N GLY A 107 -4.29 5.40 -2.95
CA GLY A 107 -3.38 6.27 -2.22
C GLY A 107 -1.92 5.95 -2.58
N PRO A 108 -0.94 6.23 -1.70
CA PRO A 108 0.44 5.90 -1.99
C PRO A 108 0.68 4.38 -2.03
N VAL A 109 1.63 3.96 -2.87
CA VAL A 109 2.23 2.63 -2.79
C VAL A 109 3.39 2.68 -1.80
N LEU A 110 3.34 1.87 -0.75
CA LEU A 110 4.35 1.81 0.29
C LEU A 110 5.47 0.82 -0.09
N PHE A 111 6.67 1.34 -0.31
CA PHE A 111 7.92 0.60 -0.47
C PHE A 111 8.68 0.53 0.87
N GLN A 112 8.26 -0.37 1.74
CA GLN A 112 9.00 -0.67 2.97
C GLN A 112 10.20 -1.58 2.67
N LEU A 113 11.41 -1.09 2.93
CA LEU A 113 12.66 -1.83 2.72
C LEU A 113 12.99 -2.74 3.93
N PRO A 114 13.66 -3.89 3.72
CA PRO A 114 14.03 -4.76 4.83
C PRO A 114 15.13 -4.13 5.71
N PRO A 115 15.20 -4.48 7.01
CA PRO A 115 16.15 -3.90 7.96
C PRO A 115 17.62 -4.22 7.65
N ASN A 116 17.89 -5.23 6.82
CA ASN A 116 19.25 -5.62 6.42
C ASN A 116 19.70 -5.01 5.08
N LEU A 117 18.88 -4.13 4.46
CA LEU A 117 19.28 -3.35 3.31
C LEU A 117 19.84 -2.01 3.78
N LYS A 118 21.17 -1.88 3.68
CA LYS A 118 21.87 -0.62 3.91
C LYS A 118 21.59 0.36 2.77
N ALA A 119 21.78 1.63 3.08
CA ALA A 119 21.64 2.73 2.15
C ALA A 119 22.61 2.60 0.98
N ASP A 120 22.07 2.90 -0.19
CA ASP A 120 22.74 2.93 -1.47
C ASP A 120 21.95 3.96 -2.29
N ALA A 121 22.50 5.17 -2.37
CA ALA A 121 21.81 6.31 -2.99
C ALA A 121 21.58 6.05 -4.49
N GLN A 122 22.59 5.52 -5.19
CA GLN A 122 22.47 5.18 -6.61
C GLN A 122 21.40 4.12 -6.85
N LEU A 123 21.33 3.09 -6.01
CA LEU A 123 20.27 2.08 -6.10
C LEU A 123 18.87 2.69 -5.96
N LEU A 124 18.69 3.63 -5.03
CA LEU A 124 17.42 4.31 -4.83
C LEU A 124 17.10 5.21 -6.02
N GLU A 125 18.07 5.99 -6.50
CA GLU A 125 17.93 6.86 -7.67
C GLU A 125 17.52 6.07 -8.93
N ASP A 126 18.25 4.99 -9.23
CA ASP A 126 17.97 4.11 -10.36
C ASP A 126 16.55 3.52 -10.28
N PHE A 127 16.14 3.09 -9.08
CA PHE A 127 14.81 2.54 -8.85
C PHE A 127 13.71 3.61 -9.01
N LEU A 128 13.93 4.82 -8.48
CA LEU A 128 13.01 5.95 -8.62
C LEU A 128 12.88 6.37 -10.09
N ALA A 129 13.97 6.36 -10.85
CA ALA A 129 13.96 6.67 -12.29
C ALA A 129 13.15 5.64 -13.09
N ALA A 130 13.13 4.38 -12.66
CA ALA A 130 12.35 3.31 -13.28
C ALA A 130 10.86 3.29 -12.85
N LEU A 131 10.49 3.97 -11.76
CA LEU A 131 9.10 4.01 -11.29
C LEU A 131 8.23 4.92 -12.19
N PRO A 132 7.01 4.48 -12.55
CA PRO A 132 6.10 5.33 -13.31
C PRO A 132 5.70 6.60 -12.53
N ARG A 133 5.88 7.77 -13.15
CA ARG A 133 5.64 9.10 -12.53
C ARG A 133 4.21 9.32 -12.00
N GLY A 134 3.23 8.56 -12.48
CA GLY A 134 1.82 8.66 -12.05
C GLY A 134 1.49 7.93 -10.74
N VAL A 135 2.43 7.16 -10.18
CA VAL A 135 2.21 6.39 -8.96
C VAL A 135 2.76 7.14 -7.76
N ALA A 136 1.87 7.68 -6.93
CA ALA A 136 2.25 8.20 -5.62
C ALA A 136 2.96 7.09 -4.84
N SER A 137 4.20 7.32 -4.45
CA SER A 137 5.07 6.32 -3.83
C SER A 137 5.59 6.84 -2.51
N ALA A 138 5.57 6.00 -1.48
CA ALA A 138 6.12 6.29 -0.16
C ALA A 138 7.19 5.25 0.17
N PHE A 139 8.33 5.69 0.71
CA PHE A 139 9.42 4.80 1.11
C PHE A 139 9.53 4.74 2.61
N GLU A 140 9.72 3.53 3.14
CA GLU A 140 9.92 3.31 4.56
C GLU A 140 11.23 2.54 4.77
N PHE A 141 12.23 3.26 5.26
CA PHE A 141 13.56 2.71 5.53
C PHE A 141 13.62 2.08 6.92
N ARG A 142 14.26 0.90 7.00
CA ARG A 142 14.39 0.12 8.26
C ARG A 142 15.82 -0.01 8.77
N HIS A 143 16.80 0.49 8.02
CA HIS A 143 18.20 0.52 8.43
C HIS A 143 18.64 1.97 8.68
N THR A 144 19.39 2.21 9.75
CA THR A 144 19.75 3.57 10.20
C THR A 144 20.58 4.35 9.18
N SER A 145 21.35 3.66 8.33
CA SER A 145 22.18 4.31 7.31
C SER A 145 21.38 5.04 6.24
N TRP A 146 20.06 4.85 6.12
CA TRP A 146 19.22 5.58 5.17
C TRP A 146 18.85 6.99 5.66
N PHE A 147 19.05 7.28 6.95
CA PHE A 147 18.67 8.56 7.55
C PHE A 147 19.81 9.57 7.48
N THR A 148 20.18 9.94 6.24
CA THR A 148 21.21 10.94 5.92
C THR A 148 20.63 12.02 5.03
N GLU A 149 21.21 13.23 5.05
CA GLU A 149 20.74 14.34 4.19
C GLU A 149 20.77 13.97 2.70
N GLU A 150 21.79 13.25 2.24
CA GLU A 150 21.92 12.77 0.86
C GLU A 150 20.70 11.99 0.38
N ILE A 151 20.07 11.17 1.23
CA ILE A 151 18.92 10.34 0.87
C ILE A 151 17.61 11.15 0.84
N PHE A 152 17.54 12.25 1.59
CA PHE A 152 16.31 13.04 1.76
C PHE A 152 16.26 14.29 0.88
N ASN A 153 17.36 14.67 0.22
CA ASN A 153 17.44 15.76 -0.75
C ASN A 153 16.98 15.33 -2.15
#